data_AF-A0A0D0D609-F1
#
_entry.id   AF-A0A0D0D609-F1
#
_cell.length_a   1.000
_cell.length_b   1.000
_cell.length_c   1.000
_cell.angle_alpha   90.00
_cell.angle_beta   90.00
_cell.angle_gamma   90.00
#
_symmetry.space_group_name_H-M   'P 1'
#
loop_
_entity.id
_entity.type
_entity.pdbx_description
1 polymer ?
#
loop_
_entity_poly.entity_id
_entity_poly.type
_entity_poly.pdbx_seq_one_letter_code
_entity_poly.pdbx_strand_id
1 'polypeptide(L)'
;MKTFLTLLATIISLSAYTLVGVRAKCPICPGSVAGTALGNQCTFNGITACQYPNDHVGAVRNPIYCYYNENGSLDKDSNYCPKTVNTNNNACPACH
;
A
#
# COMPACT_ATOMS: atom_id res chain seq x y z
N MET A 1 45.61 -14.60 15.27
CA MET A 1 44.85 -13.51 14.60
C MET A 1 44.00 -14.04 13.42
N LYS A 2 43.19 -15.10 13.61
CA LYS A 2 42.48 -15.75 12.48
C LYS A 2 40.96 -15.87 12.71
N THR A 3 40.54 -15.90 13.98
CA THR A 3 39.13 -15.96 14.41
C THR A 3 38.37 -14.65 14.25
N PHE A 4 39.06 -13.51 14.30
CA PHE A 4 38.43 -12.20 14.14
C PHE A 4 37.97 -11.93 12.69
N LEU A 5 38.74 -12.39 11.69
CA LEU A 5 38.42 -12.16 10.28
C LEU A 5 37.21 -12.98 9.83
N THR A 6 37.07 -14.22 10.32
CA THR A 6 35.89 -15.05 10.06
C THR A 6 34.63 -14.46 10.71
N LEU A 7 34.73 -13.91 11.91
CA LEU A 7 33.60 -13.26 12.59
C LEU A 7 33.12 -12.04 11.81
N LEU A 8 34.04 -11.18 11.35
CA LEU A 8 33.71 -10.02 10.53
C LEU A 8 33.05 -10.42 9.20
N ALA A 9 33.56 -11.45 8.52
CA ALA A 9 32.97 -11.94 7.28
C ALA A 9 31.53 -12.46 7.50
N THR A 10 31.26 -13.14 8.62
CA THR A 10 29.90 -13.57 8.96
C THR A 10 28.97 -12.40 9.29
N ILE A 11 29.44 -11.37 9.99
CA ILE A 11 28.62 -10.18 10.31
C ILE A 11 28.29 -9.41 9.03
N ILE A 12 29.27 -9.18 8.15
CA ILE A 12 29.07 -8.51 6.86
C ILE A 12 28.10 -9.31 5.98
N SER A 13 28.20 -10.64 5.99
CA SER A 13 27.27 -11.52 5.28
C SER A 13 25.84 -11.43 5.84
N LEU A 14 25.68 -11.32 7.16
CA LEU A 14 24.38 -11.23 7.82
C LEU A 14 23.71 -9.86 7.62
N SER A 15 24.49 -8.77 7.56
CA SER A 15 23.99 -7.42 7.27
C SER A 15 23.41 -7.28 5.85
N ALA A 16 23.80 -8.14 4.91
CA ALA A 16 23.20 -8.17 3.58
C ALA A 16 21.80 -8.83 3.56
N TYR A 17 21.50 -9.72 4.53
CA TYR A 17 20.21 -10.41 4.61
C TYR A 17 19.10 -9.57 5.24
N THR A 18 19.41 -8.46 5.91
CA THR A 18 18.38 -7.53 6.40
C THR A 18 17.92 -6.52 5.34
N LEU A 19 18.58 -6.51 4.18
CA LEU A 19 18.30 -5.65 3.02
C LEU A 19 17.48 -6.33 1.92
N VAL A 20 16.96 -7.53 2.15
CA VAL A 20 15.85 -8.06 1.33
C VAL A 20 14.59 -7.31 1.72
N GLY A 21 14.45 -6.14 1.09
CA GLY A 21 13.28 -5.29 1.19
C GLY A 21 12.01 -6.13 1.02
N VAL A 22 11.14 -6.01 2.00
CA VAL A 22 9.77 -6.51 1.94
C VAL A 22 9.14 -5.90 0.69
N ARG A 23 9.11 -6.66 -0.41
CA ARG A 23 8.30 -6.31 -1.57
C ARG A 23 6.86 -6.50 -1.14
N ALA A 24 6.31 -5.49 -0.47
CA ALA A 24 4.90 -5.47 -0.12
C ALA A 24 4.12 -5.37 -1.42
N LYS A 25 3.18 -6.30 -1.59
CA LYS A 25 2.22 -6.27 -2.68
C LYS A 25 1.10 -5.33 -2.28
N CYS A 26 0.85 -4.31 -3.10
CA CYS A 26 -0.09 -3.25 -2.73
C CYS A 26 -1.17 -3.04 -3.78
N PRO A 27 -2.43 -2.96 -3.33
CA PRO A 27 -3.55 -2.48 -4.13
C PRO A 27 -3.26 -1.14 -4.81
N ILE A 28 -3.64 -1.06 -6.08
CA ILE A 28 -3.63 0.18 -6.86
C ILE A 28 -5.00 0.83 -6.68
N CYS A 29 -5.05 2.03 -6.09
CA CYS A 29 -6.28 2.78 -5.99
C CYS A 29 -6.81 3.17 -7.39
N PRO A 30 -8.10 3.01 -7.66
CA PRO A 30 -8.74 3.55 -8.85
C PRO A 30 -8.47 5.06 -9.01
N GLY A 31 -8.24 5.52 -10.23
CA GLY A 31 -8.01 6.95 -10.48
C GLY A 31 -9.23 7.83 -10.17
N SER A 32 -10.43 7.25 -10.20
CA SER A 32 -11.66 7.89 -9.76
C SER A 32 -12.69 6.86 -9.30
N VAL A 33 -13.57 7.26 -8.38
CA VAL A 33 -14.76 6.50 -7.96
C VAL A 33 -15.93 7.47 -7.83
N ALA A 34 -17.11 7.06 -8.29
CA ALA A 34 -18.33 7.87 -8.21
C ALA A 34 -18.20 9.31 -8.76
N GLY A 35 -17.33 9.54 -9.75
CA GLY A 35 -17.08 10.88 -10.32
C GLY A 35 -16.04 11.71 -9.58
N THR A 36 -15.48 11.19 -8.48
CA THR A 36 -14.47 11.87 -7.67
C THR A 36 -13.08 11.29 -7.94
N ALA A 37 -12.09 12.16 -8.18
CA ALA A 37 -10.71 11.74 -8.41
C ALA A 37 -10.02 11.28 -7.12
N LEU A 38 -9.02 10.40 -7.26
CA LEU A 38 -8.17 9.99 -6.14
C LEU A 38 -7.38 11.18 -5.61
N GLY A 39 -7.58 11.52 -4.34
CA GLY A 39 -6.84 12.60 -3.69
C GLY A 39 -5.62 12.10 -2.94
N ASN A 40 -5.77 11.00 -2.19
CA ASN A 40 -4.68 10.43 -1.42
C ASN A 40 -4.76 8.90 -1.36
N GLN A 41 -3.60 8.25 -1.22
CA GLN A 41 -3.51 6.82 -0.98
C GLN A 41 -2.36 6.51 -0.03
N CYS A 42 -2.55 5.54 0.85
CA CYS A 42 -1.49 5.02 1.70
C CYS A 42 -1.78 3.57 2.10
N THR A 43 -0.75 2.86 2.51
CA THR A 43 -0.79 1.46 2.92
C THR A 43 -0.24 1.32 4.32
N PHE A 44 -0.99 0.64 5.19
CA PHE A 44 -0.59 0.34 6.56
C PHE A 44 -1.01 -1.10 6.89
N ASN A 45 -0.07 -1.90 7.39
CA ASN A 45 -0.30 -3.31 7.72
C ASN A 45 -0.97 -4.13 6.60
N GLY A 46 -0.57 -3.93 5.34
CA GLY A 46 -1.13 -4.66 4.19
C GLY A 46 -2.53 -4.20 3.75
N ILE A 47 -3.08 -3.17 4.40
CA ILE A 47 -4.33 -2.52 3.99
C ILE A 47 -4.00 -1.21 3.29
N THR A 48 -4.47 -1.06 2.05
CA THR A 48 -4.37 0.20 1.31
C THR A 48 -5.67 0.99 1.47
N ALA A 49 -5.55 2.19 2.02
CA ALA A 49 -6.60 3.18 2.09
C ALA A 49 -6.51 4.13 0.89
N CYS A 50 -7.62 4.25 0.15
CA CYS A 50 -7.80 5.21 -0.93
C CYS A 50 -8.82 6.27 -0.51
N GLN A 51 -8.43 7.53 -0.53
CA GLN A 51 -9.27 8.67 -0.18
C GLN A 51 -9.61 9.48 -1.43
N TYR A 52 -10.91 9.73 -1.60
CA TYR A 52 -11.44 10.53 -2.70
C TYR A 52 -12.10 11.78 -2.10
N PRO A 53 -11.41 12.94 -2.10
CA PRO A 53 -11.91 14.19 -1.54
C PRO A 53 -13.04 14.73 -2.42
N ASN A 54 -14.14 15.20 -1.82
CA ASN A 54 -15.29 15.67 -2.59
C ASN A 54 -15.03 17.05 -3.19
N ASP A 55 -14.36 17.10 -4.33
CA ASP A 55 -14.38 18.27 -5.18
C ASP A 55 -15.62 18.20 -6.08
N HIS A 56 -16.77 18.54 -5.48
CA HIS A 56 -17.98 19.02 -6.13
C HIS A 56 -18.35 18.46 -7.52
N VAL A 57 -18.71 17.18 -7.64
CA VAL A 57 -19.53 16.69 -8.77
C VAL A 57 -20.52 15.63 -8.30
N GLY A 58 -21.70 16.05 -7.83
CA GLY A 58 -22.86 15.16 -7.66
C GLY A 58 -22.97 14.38 -6.33
N ALA A 59 -23.89 14.83 -5.47
CA ALA A 59 -24.59 14.07 -4.42
C ALA A 59 -23.83 13.55 -3.17
N VAL A 60 -22.51 13.39 -3.14
CA VAL A 60 -21.81 12.87 -1.93
C VAL A 60 -21.08 14.00 -1.18
N ARG A 61 -21.57 14.36 0.02
CA ARG A 61 -20.95 15.38 0.88
C ARG A 61 -19.77 14.88 1.71
N ASN A 62 -19.57 13.55 1.79
CA ASN A 62 -18.57 12.91 2.65
C ASN A 62 -17.50 12.19 1.83
N PRO A 63 -16.21 12.33 2.17
CA PRO A 63 -15.13 11.74 1.38
C PRO A 63 -15.34 10.23 1.28
N ILE A 64 -15.16 9.69 0.09
CA ILE A 64 -15.28 8.26 -0.13
C ILE A 64 -13.95 7.64 0.31
N TYR A 65 -14.05 6.59 1.13
CA TYR A 65 -12.92 5.79 1.54
C TYR A 65 -13.10 4.37 1.01
N CYS A 66 -12.10 3.88 0.29
CA CYS A 66 -12.00 2.48 -0.10
C CYS A 66 -10.81 1.85 0.62
N TYR A 67 -11.02 0.68 1.22
CA TYR A 67 -9.98 -0.07 1.92
C TYR A 67 -9.78 -1.39 1.18
N TYR A 68 -8.56 -1.67 0.75
CA TYR A 68 -8.22 -2.90 0.03
C TYR A 68 -7.19 -3.70 0.80
N ASN A 69 -7.37 -5.01 0.87
CA ASN A 69 -6.35 -5.91 1.41
C ASN A 69 -5.22 -6.18 0.41
N GLU A 70 -4.16 -6.84 0.84
CA GLU A 70 -2.98 -7.19 0.04
C GLU A 70 -3.26 -7.92 -1.29
N ASN A 71 -4.44 -8.53 -1.42
CA ASN A 71 -4.88 -9.21 -2.64
C ASN A 71 -5.65 -8.27 -3.60
N GLY A 72 -5.79 -7.00 -3.27
CA GLY A 72 -6.60 -6.05 -4.03
C GLY A 72 -8.10 -6.22 -3.82
N SER A 73 -8.53 -7.01 -2.83
CA SER A 73 -9.96 -7.18 -2.55
C SER A 73 -10.43 -6.13 -1.56
N LEU A 74 -11.63 -5.61 -1.78
CA LEU A 74 -12.26 -4.62 -0.92
C LEU A 74 -12.53 -5.21 0.47
N ASP A 75 -11.95 -4.61 1.50
CA ASP A 75 -12.04 -5.03 2.91
C ASP A 75 -13.39 -4.64 3.54
N LYS A 76 -13.99 -3.54 3.06
CA LYS A 76 -15.31 -3.05 3.50
C LYS A 76 -16.22 -2.85 2.30
N ASP A 77 -17.37 -3.52 2.29
CA ASP A 77 -18.38 -3.33 1.24
C ASP A 77 -18.80 -1.85 1.18
N SER A 78 -18.55 -1.22 0.04
CA SER A 78 -18.85 0.18 -0.23
C SER A 78 -19.38 0.27 -1.65
N ASN A 79 -20.59 0.80 -1.82
CA ASN A 79 -21.30 0.84 -3.11
C ASN A 79 -20.55 1.64 -4.19
N TYR A 80 -19.57 2.45 -3.82
CA TYR A 80 -18.81 3.30 -4.73
C TYR A 80 -17.46 2.70 -5.14
N CYS A 81 -16.96 1.72 -4.39
CA CYS A 81 -15.63 1.15 -4.58
C CYS A 81 -15.72 -0.13 -5.42
N PRO A 82 -14.81 -0.32 -6.39
CA PRO A 82 -14.64 -1.62 -7.03
C PRO A 82 -14.41 -2.72 -6.01
N LYS A 83 -15.00 -3.90 -6.22
CA LYS A 83 -14.81 -5.05 -5.33
C LYS A 83 -13.38 -5.60 -5.37
N THR A 84 -12.70 -5.43 -6.50
CA THR A 84 -11.32 -5.86 -6.72
C THR A 84 -10.56 -4.82 -7.52
N VAL A 85 -9.27 -4.67 -7.21
CA VAL A 85 -8.33 -3.80 -7.90
C VAL A 85 -7.04 -4.55 -8.22
N ASN A 86 -6.30 -4.05 -9.20
CA ASN A 86 -4.97 -4.57 -9.49
C ASN A 86 -4.02 -4.32 -8.32
N THR A 87 -2.98 -5.14 -8.25
CA THR A 87 -1.93 -5.02 -7.25
C THR A 87 -0.59 -4.83 -7.96
N ASN A 88 0.33 -4.10 -7.32
CA ASN A 88 1.70 -4.00 -7.78
C ASN A 88 2.67 -4.45 -6.69
N ASN A 89 3.90 -4.75 -7.10
CA ASN A 89 5.01 -5.08 -6.19
C ASN A 89 5.95 -3.87 -6.00
N ASN A 90 5.40 -2.66 -6.11
CA ASN A 90 6.17 -1.42 -6.00
C ASN A 90 6.24 -0.97 -4.54
N ALA A 91 7.10 0.01 -4.27
CA ALA A 91 7.14 0.66 -2.96
C ALA A 91 5.77 1.26 -2.63
N CYS A 92 5.12 0.70 -1.62
CA CYS A 92 3.79 1.13 -1.21
C CYS A 92 3.90 2.41 -0.39
N PRO A 93 3.12 3.45 -0.70
CA PRO A 93 3.13 4.67 0.10
C PRO A 93 2.69 4.33 1.53
N ALA A 94 3.47 4.71 2.55
CA ALA A 94 3.11 4.51 3.95
C ALA A 94 2.10 5.58 4.40
N CYS A 95 1.24 5.24 5.36
CA CYS A 95 0.38 6.22 6.03
C CYS A 95 1.22 7.03 7.04
N HIS A 96 1.09 8.36 7.02
CA HIS A 96 1.79 9.29 7.91
C HIS A 96 0.80 10.05 8.79
#